data_AF-A0A4S9UE70-F1
#
_entry.id   AF-A0A4S9UE70-F1
#
_cell.length_a   1.000
_cell.length_b   1.000
_cell.length_c   1.000
_cell.angle_alpha   90.00
_cell.angle_beta   90.00
_cell.angle_gamma   90.00
#
_symmetry.space_group_name_H-M   'P 1'
#
loop_
_entity.id
_entity.type
_entity.pdbx_description
1 polymer ?
#
loop_
_entity_poly.entity_id
_entity_poly.type
_entity_poly.pdbx_seq_one_letter_code
_entity_poly.pdbx_strand_id
1 'polypeptide(L)'
;MDDYRFQFSPPDSANHFHSMSPNLLNGPSRRDSYRRRNSLPTAVASSPSNQGLGIPTPEINSRNGPSASELSAAISELSRTGTPSMVQLAALTSPCFFHRRFGDAVNIEKVLDEIKEDDQLSHSRLMQTAASVREVSRQLQRRSTKQAVRNVMIVTKARDNALVDLTRELAEWLLVKPRYGSDVGVNVYVDSKLRRSKRFDADSLTAKDSRFESMLRFWTPALCWASPELFDLVITLGGDGTVLFTSWLFQRIVPPVMSFSLGSLGFLTNFQFNQYKHQLDRIMGDAGMRVTMRMRFTCTVYRAAASNSSSSLNAANTSDSVCPVTSNPTKIEGETHEVLNELVIDRGPSSYISSLDLYANDSLVTRISADGIILSTPTGSTAYSLSAGGSLVHPEIPAILLTPICPHTLSFRPMILNDSMELKVSVPTKGRGGGFVSFDGKGRIQLGLGDEVVVRASKYPFPTVLSQPMEWFDAISRTLRWNTRAADQKDWAGRDADDKDDEFDEDGAAKGSKEPEFDIDFEDEMDSVRDSGYSGSSSTA
;
A
#
# COMPACT_ATOMS: atom_id res chain seq x y z
N MET A 1 7.35 -53.21 -21.88
CA MET A 1 5.95 -53.11 -21.43
C MET A 1 5.84 -52.37 -20.10
N ASP A 2 6.22 -51.08 -19.99
CA ASP A 2 6.96 -50.21 -20.93
C ASP A 2 7.77 -49.16 -20.19
N ASP A 3 9.01 -48.98 -20.63
CA ASP A 3 9.88 -47.88 -20.23
C ASP A 3 9.54 -46.64 -21.06
N TYR A 4 9.44 -45.47 -20.43
CA TYR A 4 9.79 -44.22 -21.12
C TYR A 4 10.69 -43.35 -20.26
N ARG A 5 11.89 -43.11 -20.79
CA ARG A 5 13.04 -42.48 -20.15
C ARG A 5 13.45 -41.30 -21.02
N PHE A 6 13.29 -40.07 -20.53
CA PHE A 6 13.78 -38.89 -21.23
C PHE A 6 14.92 -38.23 -20.46
N GLN A 7 16.11 -38.30 -21.04
CA GLN A 7 17.25 -37.44 -20.72
C GLN A 7 17.25 -36.28 -21.70
N PHE A 8 17.62 -35.07 -21.26
CA PHE A 8 18.32 -34.12 -22.10
C PHE A 8 19.31 -33.31 -21.26
N SER A 9 20.49 -33.06 -21.84
CA SER A 9 21.59 -32.27 -21.27
C SER A 9 21.80 -31.01 -22.14
N PRO A 10 22.42 -29.94 -21.61
CA PRO A 10 22.43 -28.64 -22.27
C PRO A 10 23.52 -28.53 -23.37
N PRO A 11 23.37 -27.59 -24.32
CA PRO A 11 24.48 -27.04 -25.08
C PRO A 11 25.19 -25.94 -24.26
N ASP A 12 26.50 -25.91 -24.36
CA ASP A 12 27.37 -24.86 -23.84
C ASP A 12 28.31 -24.39 -24.96
N SER A 13 29.12 -23.35 -24.73
CA SER A 13 30.11 -22.74 -25.64
C SER A 13 29.59 -21.93 -26.86
N ALA A 14 30.40 -21.09 -27.51
CA ALA A 14 31.27 -19.98 -27.07
C ALA A 14 32.02 -19.39 -28.29
N ASN A 15 32.16 -18.06 -28.35
CA ASN A 15 33.22 -17.31 -29.07
C ASN A 15 33.11 -15.84 -28.57
N HIS A 16 34.12 -15.25 -27.91
CA HIS A 16 35.37 -14.68 -28.47
C HIS A 16 35.10 -13.73 -29.66
N PHE A 17 35.41 -12.44 -29.56
CA PHE A 17 36.78 -11.94 -29.78
C PHE A 17 37.13 -10.59 -29.09
N HIS A 18 38.44 -10.33 -29.04
CA HIS A 18 39.17 -9.09 -28.72
C HIS A 18 38.47 -7.76 -29.08
N SER A 19 38.40 -6.71 -28.24
CA SER A 19 39.42 -5.93 -27.49
C SER A 19 40.14 -4.83 -28.29
N MET A 20 39.96 -3.57 -27.89
CA MET A 20 40.98 -2.51 -28.03
C MET A 20 40.75 -1.36 -27.05
N SER A 21 41.84 -0.83 -26.50
CA SER A 21 41.90 0.47 -25.82
C SER A 21 42.88 1.37 -26.57
N PRO A 22 42.73 2.69 -26.45
CA PRO A 22 43.94 3.50 -26.27
C PRO A 22 43.83 4.48 -25.08
N ASN A 23 44.98 5.02 -24.68
CA ASN A 23 45.18 5.90 -23.54
C ASN A 23 45.52 7.34 -23.99
N LEU A 24 45.26 8.33 -23.11
CA LEU A 24 46.08 9.54 -22.83
C LEU A 24 46.55 10.43 -24.04
N LEU A 25 46.33 11.76 -24.07
CA LEU A 25 46.85 12.78 -23.13
C LEU A 25 46.32 14.21 -23.45
N ASN A 26 46.37 15.09 -22.43
CA ASN A 26 46.44 16.58 -22.47
C ASN A 26 45.29 17.44 -23.06
N GLY A 27 45.11 18.63 -22.46
CA GLY A 27 44.18 19.71 -22.87
C GLY A 27 44.91 20.95 -23.42
N PRO A 28 44.46 22.22 -23.21
CA PRO A 28 43.54 22.68 -22.16
C PRO A 28 42.40 23.66 -22.57
N SER A 29 41.45 23.83 -21.65
CA SER A 29 40.66 25.05 -21.36
C SER A 29 40.06 25.91 -22.50
N ARG A 30 38.72 26.00 -22.51
CA ARG A 30 38.01 27.31 -22.51
C ARG A 30 36.66 27.21 -21.80
N ARG A 31 36.12 28.35 -21.38
CA ARG A 31 34.79 28.49 -20.75
C ARG A 31 33.73 28.57 -21.86
N ASP A 32 32.53 28.06 -21.60
CA ASP A 32 31.33 28.91 -21.58
C ASP A 32 30.15 28.23 -20.89
N SER A 33 29.13 29.01 -20.54
CA SER A 33 28.04 28.60 -19.64
C SER A 33 26.66 28.93 -20.18
N TYR A 34 25.79 27.93 -20.30
CA TYR A 34 24.36 28.14 -20.60
C TYR A 34 23.46 27.56 -19.51
N ARG A 35 22.60 28.42 -18.96
CA ARG A 35 21.65 28.14 -17.89
C ARG A 35 20.30 28.75 -18.25
N ARG A 36 19.43 28.01 -18.95
CA ARG A 36 18.09 28.51 -19.27
C ARG A 36 17.21 28.57 -18.02
N ARG A 37 16.66 29.75 -17.74
CA ARG A 37 15.43 29.99 -16.97
C ARG A 37 14.36 30.42 -17.97
N ASN A 38 13.12 30.02 -17.74
CA ASN A 38 11.95 30.73 -18.28
C ASN A 38 11.07 31.19 -17.11
N SER A 39 10.46 32.36 -17.25
CA SER A 39 9.58 32.98 -16.26
C SER A 39 8.45 33.70 -16.99
N LEU A 40 7.21 33.50 -16.53
CA LEU A 40 6.02 34.14 -17.11
C LEU A 40 5.89 35.61 -16.66
N PRO A 41 5.44 36.53 -17.54
CA PRO A 41 5.32 37.95 -17.23
C PRO A 41 3.94 38.35 -16.68
N THR A 42 3.89 39.48 -15.98
CA THR A 42 2.67 40.18 -15.55
C THR A 42 2.46 41.45 -16.39
N ALA A 43 1.22 41.86 -16.66
CA ALA A 43 0.90 43.11 -17.36
C ALA A 43 -0.32 43.82 -16.74
N VAL A 44 -0.35 45.16 -16.83
CA VAL A 44 -1.40 46.03 -16.26
C VAL A 44 -1.63 47.26 -17.16
N ALA A 45 -2.88 47.50 -17.58
CA ALA A 45 -3.39 48.68 -18.31
C ALA A 45 -4.94 48.60 -18.29
N SER A 46 -5.74 49.52 -17.74
CA SER A 46 -5.96 50.97 -17.99
C SER A 46 -7.02 51.27 -19.07
N SER A 47 -8.04 52.06 -18.71
CA SER A 47 -9.30 52.27 -19.46
C SER A 47 -9.27 53.36 -20.55
N PRO A 48 -10.19 53.29 -21.52
CA PRO A 48 -10.82 54.47 -22.14
C PRO A 48 -12.38 54.41 -22.09
N SER A 49 -13.09 55.36 -22.72
CA SER A 49 -14.51 55.63 -22.42
C SER A 49 -15.42 56.11 -23.58
N ASN A 50 -16.70 55.66 -23.49
CA ASN A 50 -17.96 56.36 -23.87
C ASN A 50 -18.46 56.35 -25.34
N GLN A 51 -19.80 56.48 -25.50
CA GLN A 51 -20.64 56.46 -26.74
C GLN A 51 -20.68 55.07 -27.44
N GLY A 52 -21.74 54.57 -28.09
CA GLY A 52 -23.14 54.98 -28.35
C GLY A 52 -23.66 54.21 -29.60
N LEU A 53 -24.95 53.90 -29.88
CA LEU A 53 -26.29 54.09 -29.28
C LEU A 53 -27.25 52.99 -29.86
N GLY A 54 -28.38 52.65 -29.20
CA GLY A 54 -29.42 51.76 -29.77
C GLY A 54 -30.45 51.22 -28.75
N ILE A 55 -31.73 51.12 -29.13
CA ILE A 55 -32.93 50.92 -28.27
C ILE A 55 -34.00 50.17 -29.12
N PRO A 56 -34.88 49.27 -28.60
CA PRO A 56 -35.71 49.46 -27.39
C PRO A 56 -35.91 48.21 -26.47
N THR A 57 -37.13 48.03 -25.94
CA THR A 57 -37.67 47.17 -24.86
C THR A 57 -38.93 46.38 -25.36
N PRO A 58 -39.67 45.50 -24.62
CA PRO A 58 -39.84 45.45 -23.14
C PRO A 58 -40.10 44.10 -22.40
N GLU A 59 -40.25 44.26 -21.07
CA GLU A 59 -41.05 43.47 -20.09
C GLU A 59 -40.76 41.97 -19.76
N ILE A 60 -40.28 41.73 -18.51
CA ILE A 60 -40.78 40.70 -17.58
C ILE A 60 -40.81 41.29 -16.15
N ASN A 61 -41.81 40.90 -15.34
CA ASN A 61 -42.05 41.40 -13.97
C ASN A 61 -41.22 40.70 -12.88
N SER A 62 -41.13 41.34 -11.70
CA SER A 62 -40.39 40.86 -10.53
C SER A 62 -41.16 39.85 -9.65
N ARG A 63 -40.41 38.97 -8.97
CA ARG A 63 -40.78 38.34 -7.69
C ARG A 63 -39.55 38.28 -6.78
N ASN A 64 -39.76 38.52 -5.49
CA ASN A 64 -38.69 38.66 -4.51
C ASN A 64 -38.14 37.30 -4.04
N GLY A 65 -36.85 37.25 -3.70
CA GLY A 65 -36.28 36.16 -2.90
C GLY A 65 -36.66 36.27 -1.41
N PRO A 66 -36.44 35.22 -0.61
CA PRO A 66 -36.77 35.20 0.82
C PRO A 66 -35.92 36.18 1.63
N SER A 67 -36.46 36.62 2.76
CA SER A 67 -35.81 37.57 3.66
C SER A 67 -34.78 36.91 4.58
N ALA A 68 -33.84 37.70 5.10
CA ALA A 68 -32.86 37.24 6.08
C ALA A 68 -33.49 36.69 7.38
N SER A 69 -34.75 37.04 7.68
CA SER A 69 -35.52 36.51 8.80
C SER A 69 -35.83 35.02 8.61
N GLU A 70 -36.30 34.63 7.43
CA GLU A 70 -36.67 33.25 7.09
C GLU A 70 -35.43 32.34 7.01
N LEU A 71 -34.32 32.87 6.49
CA LEU A 71 -33.01 32.22 6.52
C LEU A 71 -32.51 31.97 7.95
N SER A 72 -32.68 32.95 8.85
CA SER A 72 -32.32 32.81 10.27
C SER A 72 -33.16 31.73 10.98
N ALA A 73 -34.47 31.69 10.70
CA ALA A 73 -35.37 30.68 11.25
C ALA A 73 -34.96 29.25 10.81
N ALA A 74 -34.69 29.04 9.52
CA ALA A 74 -34.26 27.74 9.00
C ALA A 74 -32.91 27.26 9.59
N ILE A 75 -31.96 28.17 9.83
CA ILE A 75 -30.67 27.85 10.47
C ILE A 75 -30.85 27.49 11.96
N SER A 76 -31.76 28.17 12.66
CA SER A 76 -32.12 27.88 14.05
C SER A 76 -32.80 26.51 14.19
N GLU A 77 -33.66 26.15 13.25
CA GLU A 77 -34.32 24.84 13.20
C GLU A 77 -33.32 23.70 12.92
N LEU A 78 -32.37 23.91 12.01
CA LEU A 78 -31.28 22.96 11.72
C LEU A 78 -30.39 22.69 12.96
N SER A 79 -30.26 23.68 13.85
CA SER A 79 -29.45 23.60 15.07
C SER A 79 -30.13 22.81 16.20
N ARG A 80 -31.40 22.39 16.04
CA ARG A 80 -32.17 21.66 17.05
C ARG A 80 -32.18 20.14 16.90
N THR A 81 -31.52 19.58 15.89
CA THR A 81 -31.54 18.13 15.62
C THR A 81 -30.15 17.56 15.33
N GLY A 82 -29.72 16.59 16.14
CA GLY A 82 -28.54 15.76 15.88
C GLY A 82 -27.31 16.19 16.67
N THR A 83 -26.98 15.41 17.70
CA THR A 83 -25.63 15.37 18.28
C THR A 83 -24.61 15.03 17.18
N PRO A 84 -23.33 15.49 17.29
CA PRO A 84 -22.30 15.12 16.33
C PRO A 84 -22.19 13.59 16.28
N SER A 85 -22.36 13.03 15.08
CA SER A 85 -22.39 11.57 14.93
C SER A 85 -21.07 10.96 15.39
N MET A 86 -21.11 9.77 16.00
CA MET A 86 -19.90 9.08 16.43
C MET A 86 -18.93 8.81 15.25
N VAL A 87 -19.40 8.84 14.01
CA VAL A 87 -18.59 8.74 12.79
C VAL A 87 -17.65 9.95 12.61
N GLN A 88 -18.10 11.18 12.93
CA GLN A 88 -17.24 12.37 12.88
C GLN A 88 -16.21 12.40 14.01
N LEU A 89 -16.57 11.93 15.21
CA LEU A 89 -15.61 11.71 16.29
C LEU A 89 -14.63 10.57 15.97
N ALA A 90 -15.08 9.49 15.32
CA ALA A 90 -14.21 8.40 14.85
C ALA A 90 -13.17 8.89 13.82
N ALA A 91 -13.56 9.76 12.89
CA ALA A 91 -12.64 10.37 11.94
C ALA A 91 -11.56 11.27 12.61
N LEU A 92 -11.90 11.92 13.73
CA LEU A 92 -10.96 12.70 14.54
C LEU A 92 -10.14 11.86 15.55
N THR A 93 -10.55 10.61 15.80
CA THR A 93 -9.89 9.66 16.72
C THR A 93 -9.25 8.47 16.01
N SER A 94 -9.07 8.56 14.67
CA SER A 94 -8.34 7.53 13.91
C SER A 94 -6.92 7.36 14.52
N PRO A 95 -6.57 6.16 15.01
CA PRO A 95 -5.51 5.99 16.02
C PRO A 95 -4.08 5.96 15.44
N CYS A 96 -3.85 6.61 14.32
CA CYS A 96 -2.63 6.50 13.52
C CYS A 96 -1.49 7.47 13.92
N PHE A 97 -1.49 8.04 15.12
CA PHE A 97 -0.38 8.92 15.57
C PHE A 97 -0.10 9.01 17.09
N PHE A 98 0.49 7.96 17.70
CA PHE A 98 1.52 8.20 18.75
C PHE A 98 2.47 7.01 18.96
N HIS A 99 3.78 7.30 19.02
CA HIS A 99 4.76 6.45 19.69
C HIS A 99 5.50 7.33 20.69
N ARG A 100 5.62 6.87 21.96
CA ARG A 100 6.26 7.61 23.07
C ARG A 100 7.64 8.22 22.78
N ARG A 101 8.36 7.76 21.75
CA ARG A 101 9.65 8.30 21.28
C ARG A 101 9.55 9.69 20.58
N PHE A 102 8.35 10.26 20.41
CA PHE A 102 8.13 11.57 19.75
C PHE A 102 7.63 12.70 20.67
N GLY A 103 7.54 12.49 21.99
CA GLY A 103 6.88 13.43 22.92
C GLY A 103 7.40 14.88 22.85
N ASP A 104 8.71 15.06 22.72
CA ASP A 104 9.37 16.39 22.74
C ASP A 104 9.06 17.28 21.51
N ALA A 105 8.30 16.79 20.53
CA ALA A 105 8.08 17.46 19.25
C ALA A 105 6.79 18.28 19.16
N VAL A 106 5.72 17.88 19.86
CA VAL A 106 4.39 18.51 19.78
C VAL A 106 3.70 18.36 21.13
N ASN A 107 3.27 19.47 21.74
CA ASN A 107 2.39 19.42 22.91
C ASN A 107 0.95 19.11 22.46
N ILE A 108 0.66 17.82 22.31
CA ILE A 108 -0.65 17.31 21.88
C ILE A 108 -1.70 17.49 22.98
N GLU A 109 -1.31 17.49 24.26
CA GLU A 109 -2.23 17.76 25.38
C GLU A 109 -2.85 19.16 25.21
N LYS A 110 -2.04 20.19 24.97
CA LYS A 110 -2.54 21.55 24.66
C LYS A 110 -3.48 21.58 23.46
N VAL A 111 -3.21 20.83 22.39
CA VAL A 111 -4.08 20.78 21.19
C VAL A 111 -5.39 20.06 21.48
N LEU A 112 -5.37 19.02 22.30
CA LEU A 112 -6.58 18.29 22.71
C LEU A 112 -7.41 19.07 23.73
N ASP A 113 -6.76 19.85 24.61
CA ASP A 113 -7.45 20.70 25.58
C ASP A 113 -8.06 21.94 24.88
N GLU A 114 -7.35 22.55 23.91
CA GLU A 114 -7.92 23.55 22.98
C GLU A 114 -9.11 23.02 22.14
N ILE A 115 -9.33 21.69 22.08
CA ILE A 115 -10.48 21.06 21.41
C ILE A 115 -11.59 20.65 22.40
N LYS A 116 -11.28 20.44 23.68
CA LYS A 116 -12.27 20.07 24.73
C LYS A 116 -13.01 21.26 25.31
N GLU A 117 -12.43 22.47 25.25
CA GLU A 117 -13.04 23.67 25.86
C GLU A 117 -14.13 24.32 24.98
N ASP A 118 -14.15 24.05 23.67
CA ASP A 118 -15.09 24.63 22.69
C ASP A 118 -16.19 23.62 22.25
N ASP A 119 -17.28 23.52 23.02
CA ASP A 119 -18.48 22.73 22.63
C ASP A 119 -19.20 23.27 21.35
N GLN A 120 -18.77 24.41 20.80
CA GLN A 120 -19.33 25.04 19.59
C GLN A 120 -18.25 25.43 18.56
N LEU A 121 -17.42 24.46 18.16
CA LEU A 121 -16.40 24.64 17.11
C LEU A 121 -17.00 25.13 15.77
N SER A 122 -16.80 26.42 15.48
CA SER A 122 -17.23 27.06 14.23
C SER A 122 -16.65 26.36 12.98
N HIS A 123 -17.43 26.32 11.90
CA HIS A 123 -17.10 25.63 10.65
C HIS A 123 -15.76 26.09 10.03
N SER A 124 -15.43 27.38 10.16
CA SER A 124 -14.13 27.94 9.74
C SER A 124 -12.96 27.46 10.62
N ARG A 125 -13.21 27.28 11.93
CA ARG A 125 -12.21 26.80 12.89
C ARG A 125 -11.93 25.31 12.71
N LEU A 126 -12.95 24.49 12.46
CA LEU A 126 -12.80 23.08 12.09
C LEU A 126 -11.91 22.91 10.86
N MET A 127 -12.08 23.74 9.82
CA MET A 127 -11.19 23.73 8.65
C MET A 127 -9.75 24.14 8.97
N GLN A 128 -9.55 25.14 9.83
CA GLN A 128 -8.21 25.54 10.30
C GLN A 128 -7.52 24.42 11.09
N THR A 129 -8.24 23.75 12.00
CA THR A 129 -7.73 22.61 12.78
C THR A 129 -7.43 21.39 11.91
N ALA A 130 -8.29 21.08 10.94
CA ALA A 130 -8.02 20.02 9.96
C ALA A 130 -6.78 20.31 9.09
N ALA A 131 -6.54 21.58 8.74
CA ALA A 131 -5.34 22.00 8.03
C ALA A 131 -4.08 21.92 8.91
N SER A 132 -4.14 22.37 10.17
CA SER A 132 -2.99 22.32 11.09
C SER A 132 -2.62 20.88 11.47
N VAL A 133 -3.59 20.00 11.73
CA VAL A 133 -3.34 18.57 11.99
C VAL A 133 -2.69 17.88 10.78
N ARG A 134 -3.14 18.19 9.55
CA ARG A 134 -2.51 17.69 8.32
C ARG A 134 -1.09 18.22 8.13
N GLU A 135 -0.83 19.48 8.50
CA GLU A 135 0.53 20.06 8.45
C GLU A 135 1.46 19.41 9.48
N VAL A 136 1.02 19.30 10.74
CA VAL A 136 1.78 18.68 11.84
C VAL A 136 2.09 17.21 11.54
N SER A 137 1.12 16.43 11.04
CA SER A 137 1.34 15.04 10.61
C SER A 137 2.41 14.94 9.52
N ARG A 138 2.33 15.81 8.49
CA ARG A 138 3.32 15.84 7.41
C ARG A 138 4.72 16.27 7.88
N GLN A 139 4.82 17.13 8.89
CA GLN A 139 6.09 17.54 9.48
C GLN A 139 6.71 16.44 10.34
N LEU A 140 5.89 15.73 11.13
CA LEU A 140 6.30 14.55 11.90
C LEU A 140 6.83 13.43 10.98
N GLN A 141 6.14 13.12 9.88
CA GLN A 141 6.58 12.15 8.87
C GLN A 141 7.88 12.55 8.16
N ARG A 142 8.19 13.86 8.07
CA ARG A 142 9.38 14.37 7.35
C ARG A 142 10.62 14.49 8.23
N ARG A 143 10.47 14.64 9.55
CA ARG A 143 11.58 14.81 10.51
C ARG A 143 12.37 13.51 10.67
N SER A 144 13.69 13.56 10.55
CA SER A 144 14.52 12.41 10.92
C SER A 144 14.70 12.33 12.43
N THR A 145 14.58 11.12 12.99
CA THR A 145 14.87 10.84 14.39
C THR A 145 16.37 10.59 14.56
N LYS A 146 17.02 11.39 15.41
CA LYS A 146 18.44 11.25 15.74
C LYS A 146 18.66 10.50 17.07
N GLN A 147 17.80 9.52 17.37
CA GLN A 147 17.95 8.71 18.57
C GLN A 147 19.17 7.77 18.41
N ALA A 148 20.00 7.66 19.45
CA ALA A 148 21.10 6.72 19.45
C ALA A 148 20.58 5.28 19.44
N VAL A 149 20.85 4.55 18.36
CA VAL A 149 20.43 3.15 18.15
C VAL A 149 21.37 2.24 18.94
N ARG A 150 20.92 1.69 20.08
CA ARG A 150 21.77 0.88 20.98
C ARG A 150 21.56 -0.61 20.82
N ASN A 151 20.34 -1.03 20.48
CA ASN A 151 19.97 -2.43 20.30
C ASN A 151 19.48 -2.65 18.87
N VAL A 152 20.27 -3.36 18.06
CA VAL A 152 19.92 -3.73 16.68
C VAL A 152 19.54 -5.21 16.62
N MET A 153 18.39 -5.53 16.03
CA MET A 153 17.96 -6.91 15.77
C MET A 153 18.09 -7.24 14.29
N ILE A 154 18.78 -8.34 13.95
CA ILE A 154 18.92 -8.82 12.57
C ILE A 154 17.95 -9.99 12.35
N VAL A 155 17.07 -9.85 11.35
CA VAL A 155 16.13 -10.90 10.90
C VAL A 155 16.52 -11.32 9.49
N THR A 156 16.81 -12.61 9.28
CA THR A 156 17.23 -13.12 7.98
C THR A 156 16.26 -14.16 7.43
N LYS A 157 16.18 -14.27 6.10
CA LYS A 157 15.41 -15.32 5.41
C LYS A 157 15.94 -16.69 5.87
N ALA A 158 15.06 -17.47 6.50
CA ALA A 158 15.42 -18.76 7.09
C ALA A 158 15.82 -19.81 6.04
N ARG A 159 16.67 -20.77 6.46
CA ARG A 159 17.20 -21.89 5.66
C ARG A 159 18.10 -21.50 4.48
N ASP A 160 18.51 -20.24 4.37
CA ASP A 160 19.41 -19.77 3.32
C ASP A 160 20.85 -19.68 3.85
N ASN A 161 21.71 -20.61 3.42
CA ASN A 161 23.06 -20.77 3.97
C ASN A 161 23.98 -19.57 3.69
N ALA A 162 23.87 -18.97 2.50
CA ALA A 162 24.70 -17.82 2.12
C ALA A 162 24.41 -16.59 2.99
N LEU A 163 23.18 -16.47 3.47
CA LEU A 163 22.77 -15.34 4.31
C LEU A 163 23.29 -15.46 5.75
N VAL A 164 23.67 -16.66 6.20
CA VAL A 164 24.32 -16.83 7.52
C VAL A 164 25.68 -16.13 7.53
N ASP A 165 26.42 -16.26 6.43
CA ASP A 165 27.75 -15.66 6.27
C ASP A 165 27.64 -14.12 6.17
N LEU A 166 26.61 -13.59 5.48
CA LEU A 166 26.31 -12.15 5.46
C LEU A 166 25.73 -11.62 6.79
N THR A 167 25.01 -12.46 7.55
CA THR A 167 24.56 -12.13 8.91
C THR A 167 25.77 -11.93 9.84
N ARG A 168 26.80 -12.77 9.69
CA ARG A 168 28.06 -12.66 10.43
C ARG A 168 28.80 -11.37 10.06
N GLU A 169 28.94 -11.05 8.78
CA GLU A 169 29.60 -9.81 8.34
C GLU A 169 28.90 -8.56 8.90
N LEU A 170 27.57 -8.48 8.81
CA LEU A 170 26.79 -7.38 9.37
C LEU A 170 26.89 -7.31 10.89
N ALA A 171 26.80 -8.45 11.58
CA ALA A 171 26.88 -8.50 13.04
C ALA A 171 28.27 -8.07 13.55
N GLU A 172 29.35 -8.55 12.92
CA GLU A 172 30.71 -8.11 13.23
C GLU A 172 30.88 -6.61 13.01
N TRP A 173 30.46 -6.09 11.86
CA TRP A 173 30.57 -4.66 11.56
C TRP A 173 29.79 -3.79 12.55
N LEU A 174 28.60 -4.23 13.00
CA LEU A 174 27.80 -3.53 14.01
C LEU A 174 28.40 -3.61 15.43
N LEU A 175 29.13 -4.68 15.77
CA LEU A 175 29.84 -4.80 17.05
C LEU A 175 31.13 -3.96 17.07
N VAL A 176 31.90 -3.97 15.97
CA VAL A 176 33.25 -3.39 15.90
C VAL A 176 33.26 -1.89 15.56
N LYS A 177 32.34 -1.39 14.74
CA LYS A 177 32.35 0.01 14.26
C LYS A 177 32.05 0.98 15.43
N PRO A 178 32.99 1.88 15.83
CA PRO A 178 32.78 2.79 16.95
C PRO A 178 31.55 3.70 16.76
N ARG A 179 30.70 3.86 17.79
CA ARG A 179 29.52 4.74 17.76
C ARG A 179 29.25 5.43 19.09
N TYR A 180 28.55 6.58 19.02
CA TYR A 180 27.97 7.29 20.18
C TYR A 180 28.93 7.60 21.34
N GLY A 181 30.21 7.83 21.03
CA GLY A 181 31.26 8.11 22.02
C GLY A 181 31.92 6.87 22.63
N SER A 182 31.54 5.67 22.20
CA SER A 182 32.25 4.43 22.52
C SER A 182 33.22 4.05 21.39
N ASP A 183 34.28 3.35 21.75
CA ASP A 183 35.25 2.69 20.89
C ASP A 183 34.71 1.40 20.25
N VAL A 184 33.61 0.85 20.78
CA VAL A 184 32.84 -0.25 20.17
C VAL A 184 31.52 0.25 19.59
N GLY A 185 30.82 -0.63 18.87
CA GLY A 185 29.53 -0.35 18.25
C GLY A 185 28.34 -0.58 19.17
N VAL A 186 27.42 -1.45 18.73
CA VAL A 186 26.07 -1.58 19.32
C VAL A 186 25.75 -3.02 19.70
N ASN A 187 24.75 -3.23 20.56
CA ASN A 187 24.28 -4.58 20.88
C ASN A 187 23.58 -5.18 19.66
N VAL A 188 23.96 -6.40 19.27
CA VAL A 188 23.43 -7.08 18.09
C VAL A 188 22.67 -8.33 18.51
N TYR A 189 21.40 -8.42 18.14
CA TYR A 189 20.54 -9.58 18.38
C TYR A 189 20.35 -10.37 17.07
N VAL A 190 20.75 -11.64 17.04
CA VAL A 190 20.54 -12.55 15.90
C VAL A 190 19.60 -13.71 16.27
N ASP A 191 19.10 -14.49 15.31
CA ASP A 191 18.22 -15.63 15.63
C ASP A 191 18.94 -16.63 16.55
N SER A 192 18.30 -17.01 17.66
CA SER A 192 18.67 -18.12 18.55
C SER A 192 19.25 -19.36 17.86
N LYS A 193 18.76 -19.72 16.67
CA LYS A 193 19.23 -20.87 15.88
C LYS A 193 20.69 -20.74 15.42
N LEU A 194 21.21 -19.52 15.29
CA LEU A 194 22.58 -19.24 14.88
C LEU A 194 23.61 -19.46 16.01
N ARG A 195 23.18 -19.57 17.28
CA ARG A 195 24.07 -19.76 18.45
C ARG A 195 24.98 -20.99 18.33
N ARG A 196 24.56 -22.02 17.59
CA ARG A 196 25.35 -23.25 17.34
C ARG A 196 25.75 -23.42 15.86
N SER A 197 25.64 -22.37 15.05
CA SER A 197 25.95 -22.43 13.62
C SER A 197 27.44 -22.25 13.37
N LYS A 198 28.10 -23.27 12.82
CA LYS A 198 29.53 -23.22 12.43
C LYS A 198 29.86 -22.17 11.36
N ARG A 199 28.86 -21.66 10.63
CA ARG A 199 29.02 -20.55 9.67
C ARG A 199 29.03 -19.19 10.39
N PHE A 200 28.08 -19.01 11.30
CA PHE A 200 27.94 -17.77 12.07
C PHE A 200 29.05 -17.62 13.11
N ASP A 201 29.44 -18.73 13.75
CA ASP A 201 30.70 -18.85 14.52
C ASP A 201 30.82 -17.75 15.59
N ALA A 202 29.81 -17.69 16.47
CA ALA A 202 29.68 -16.66 17.49
C ALA A 202 30.91 -16.60 18.42
N ASP A 203 31.52 -17.76 18.70
CA ASP A 203 32.69 -17.88 19.56
C ASP A 203 33.90 -17.12 18.97
N SER A 204 34.08 -17.14 17.63
CA SER A 204 35.11 -16.34 16.95
C SER A 204 34.84 -14.83 16.98
N LEU A 205 33.57 -14.41 17.11
CA LEU A 205 33.21 -13.00 17.24
C LEU A 205 33.50 -12.52 18.66
N THR A 206 33.08 -13.27 19.68
CA THR A 206 33.33 -12.93 21.08
C THR A 206 34.83 -13.02 21.45
N ALA A 207 35.62 -13.82 20.73
CA ALA A 207 37.07 -13.87 20.88
C ALA A 207 37.81 -12.60 20.40
N LYS A 208 37.16 -11.69 19.66
CA LYS A 208 37.79 -10.45 19.16
C LYS A 208 37.86 -9.34 20.21
N ASP A 209 36.86 -9.27 21.10
CA ASP A 209 36.80 -8.35 22.24
C ASP A 209 35.89 -8.97 23.31
N SER A 210 36.36 -9.07 24.56
CA SER A 210 35.60 -9.68 25.66
C SER A 210 34.26 -8.98 25.92
N ARG A 211 34.12 -7.70 25.58
CA ARG A 211 32.86 -6.96 25.67
C ARG A 211 31.78 -7.54 24.76
N PHE A 212 32.16 -8.13 23.62
CA PHE A 212 31.21 -8.68 22.65
C PHE A 212 30.41 -9.87 23.19
N GLU A 213 30.91 -10.60 24.21
CA GLU A 213 30.13 -11.64 24.91
C GLU A 213 28.83 -11.08 25.52
N SER A 214 28.87 -9.82 25.98
CA SER A 214 27.70 -9.13 26.56
C SER A 214 26.81 -8.43 25.52
N MET A 215 27.36 -8.12 24.35
CA MET A 215 26.72 -7.33 23.27
C MET A 215 26.08 -8.22 22.18
N LEU A 216 26.69 -9.37 21.86
CA LEU A 216 26.16 -10.34 20.90
C LEU A 216 25.12 -11.22 21.57
N ARG A 217 23.86 -10.97 21.24
CA ARG A 217 22.68 -11.57 21.87
C ARG A 217 21.84 -12.34 20.86
N PHE A 218 20.89 -13.10 21.38
CA PHE A 218 20.11 -14.04 20.59
C PHE A 218 18.61 -13.83 20.85
N TRP A 219 17.87 -13.44 19.82
CA TRP A 219 16.42 -13.25 19.91
C TRP A 219 15.65 -14.55 19.69
N THR A 220 14.44 -14.60 20.26
CA THR A 220 13.43 -15.63 20.06
C THR A 220 12.07 -14.95 19.82
N PRO A 221 11.09 -15.61 19.21
CA PRO A 221 9.75 -15.03 19.05
C PRO A 221 9.10 -14.61 20.39
N ALA A 222 9.39 -15.35 21.47
CA ALA A 222 8.95 -15.00 22.82
C ALA A 222 9.57 -13.68 23.33
N LEU A 223 10.84 -13.40 23.01
CA LEU A 223 11.49 -12.11 23.35
C LEU A 223 10.84 -10.96 22.56
N CYS A 224 10.58 -11.15 21.27
CA CYS A 224 9.92 -10.15 20.42
C CYS A 224 8.50 -9.80 20.93
N TRP A 225 7.76 -10.81 21.41
CA TRP A 225 6.44 -10.62 22.01
C TRP A 225 6.49 -9.94 23.39
N ALA A 226 7.40 -10.39 24.27
CA ALA A 226 7.47 -9.93 25.66
C ALA A 226 8.15 -8.56 25.83
N SER A 227 9.03 -8.17 24.91
CA SER A 227 9.81 -6.92 25.03
C SER A 227 10.11 -6.29 23.65
N PRO A 228 9.09 -5.90 22.86
CA PRO A 228 9.30 -5.30 21.54
C PRO A 228 10.09 -3.98 21.61
N GLU A 229 9.89 -3.17 22.66
CA GLU A 229 10.58 -1.89 22.85
C GLU A 229 12.09 -2.02 23.13
N LEU A 230 12.60 -3.25 23.35
CA LEU A 230 14.01 -3.54 23.55
C LEU A 230 14.87 -3.11 22.34
N PHE A 231 14.33 -3.18 21.13
CA PHE A 231 15.06 -2.92 19.89
C PHE A 231 14.83 -1.48 19.41
N ASP A 232 15.90 -0.80 19.00
CA ASP A 232 15.85 0.54 18.42
C ASP A 232 15.77 0.50 16.89
N LEU A 233 16.27 -0.58 16.28
CA LEU A 233 16.28 -0.83 14.85
C LEU A 233 16.19 -2.34 14.60
N VAL A 234 15.31 -2.75 13.69
CA VAL A 234 15.32 -4.10 13.11
C VAL A 234 15.87 -4.00 11.68
N ILE A 235 16.87 -4.82 11.37
CA ILE A 235 17.43 -4.94 10.03
C ILE A 235 16.97 -6.27 9.44
N THR A 236 16.28 -6.26 8.29
CA THR A 236 15.92 -7.50 7.58
C THR A 236 16.86 -7.78 6.41
N LEU A 237 17.41 -8.99 6.32
CA LEU A 237 18.17 -9.46 5.17
C LEU A 237 17.35 -10.52 4.39
N GLY A 238 16.76 -10.12 3.26
CA GLY A 238 16.04 -11.04 2.37
C GLY A 238 15.19 -10.34 1.32
N GLY A 239 14.10 -10.99 0.91
CA GLY A 239 13.02 -10.36 0.11
C GLY A 239 11.84 -9.95 0.99
N ASP A 240 10.79 -9.40 0.39
CA ASP A 240 9.63 -8.83 1.09
C ASP A 240 8.95 -9.80 2.09
N GLY A 241 8.95 -11.11 1.83
CA GLY A 241 8.46 -12.14 2.78
C GLY A 241 9.20 -12.17 4.13
N THR A 242 10.43 -11.62 4.19
CA THR A 242 11.22 -11.42 5.42
C THR A 242 10.69 -10.24 6.24
N VAL A 243 10.19 -9.21 5.55
CA VAL A 243 9.51 -8.05 6.17
C VAL A 243 8.14 -8.49 6.70
N LEU A 244 7.39 -9.30 5.96
CA LEU A 244 6.16 -9.94 6.44
C LEU A 244 6.41 -10.89 7.63
N PHE A 245 7.53 -11.60 7.66
CA PHE A 245 7.93 -12.37 8.85
C PHE A 245 8.27 -11.46 10.04
N THR A 246 8.85 -10.29 9.79
CA THR A 246 9.10 -9.28 10.83
C THR A 246 7.80 -8.69 11.39
N SER A 247 6.80 -8.38 10.54
CA SER A 247 5.45 -7.98 11.02
C SER A 247 4.80 -9.08 11.88
N TRP A 248 4.95 -10.35 11.46
CA TRP A 248 4.45 -11.50 12.22
C TRP A 248 5.14 -11.69 13.59
N LEU A 249 6.44 -11.34 13.72
CA LEU A 249 7.13 -11.36 15.02
C LEU A 249 6.67 -10.25 15.98
N PHE A 250 6.13 -9.15 15.45
CA PHE A 250 5.72 -7.97 16.21
C PHE A 250 4.22 -7.66 16.04
N GLN A 251 3.37 -8.51 16.63
CA GLN A 251 1.90 -8.37 16.64
C GLN A 251 1.39 -7.27 17.60
N ARG A 252 2.24 -6.31 17.97
CA ARG A 252 1.93 -5.10 18.74
C ARG A 252 2.84 -3.98 18.22
N ILE A 253 3.46 -3.20 19.11
CA ILE A 253 4.50 -2.21 18.76
C ILE A 253 5.59 -2.89 17.93
N VAL A 254 5.94 -2.29 16.79
CA VAL A 254 7.01 -2.73 15.90
C VAL A 254 8.14 -1.70 15.97
N PRO A 255 9.41 -2.09 16.21
CA PRO A 255 10.55 -1.19 16.05
C PRO A 255 10.69 -0.71 14.59
N PRO A 256 11.40 0.40 14.32
CA PRO A 256 11.73 0.80 12.95
C PRO A 256 12.46 -0.29 12.18
N VAL A 257 11.98 -0.61 10.98
CA VAL A 257 12.49 -1.71 10.16
C VAL A 257 13.22 -1.18 8.92
N MET A 258 14.49 -1.58 8.77
CA MET A 258 15.34 -1.29 7.62
C MET A 258 15.58 -2.56 6.81
N SER A 259 15.17 -2.55 5.53
CA SER A 259 15.01 -3.79 4.76
C SER A 259 15.98 -3.88 3.58
N PHE A 260 17.00 -4.74 3.68
CA PHE A 260 17.99 -4.98 2.63
C PHE A 260 17.58 -6.12 1.69
N SER A 261 17.52 -5.81 0.40
CA SER A 261 17.51 -6.77 -0.69
C SER A 261 18.91 -7.37 -0.92
N LEU A 262 18.89 -8.61 -1.41
CA LEU A 262 20.08 -9.44 -1.66
C LEU A 262 20.10 -10.00 -3.11
N GLY A 263 19.27 -9.43 -3.97
CA GLY A 263 19.02 -9.87 -5.34
C GLY A 263 18.15 -8.83 -6.05
N SER A 264 17.01 -9.23 -6.61
CA SER A 264 15.98 -8.28 -7.02
C SER A 264 15.45 -7.47 -5.83
N LEU A 265 15.20 -6.17 -6.07
CA LEU A 265 14.54 -5.27 -5.12
C LEU A 265 13.03 -5.55 -5.12
N GLY A 266 12.44 -5.73 -3.95
CA GLY A 266 10.99 -5.81 -3.79
C GLY A 266 10.35 -4.44 -3.55
N PHE A 267 9.09 -4.44 -3.10
CA PHE A 267 8.34 -3.23 -2.72
C PHE A 267 8.55 -2.82 -1.25
N LEU A 268 9.09 -3.73 -0.43
CA LEU A 268 9.39 -3.50 1.00
C LEU A 268 10.90 -3.47 1.27
N THR A 269 11.74 -3.97 0.35
CA THR A 269 13.19 -4.13 0.49
C THR A 269 13.96 -3.06 -0.30
N ASN A 270 13.91 -1.81 0.18
CA ASN A 270 14.40 -0.63 -0.56
C ASN A 270 15.90 -0.30 -0.40
N PHE A 271 16.67 -1.09 0.36
CA PHE A 271 18.12 -0.95 0.49
C PHE A 271 18.86 -2.09 -0.21
N GLN A 272 20.00 -1.83 -0.85
CA GLN A 272 20.85 -2.88 -1.42
C GLN A 272 21.95 -3.26 -0.41
N PHE A 273 22.14 -4.56 -0.13
CA PHE A 273 23.12 -4.99 0.88
C PHE A 273 24.57 -4.56 0.58
N ASN A 274 24.95 -4.47 -0.70
CA ASN A 274 26.28 -3.99 -1.13
C ASN A 274 26.70 -2.62 -0.55
N GLN A 275 25.75 -1.78 -0.12
CA GLN A 275 25.96 -0.45 0.42
C GLN A 275 25.68 -0.33 1.93
N TYR A 276 25.47 -1.45 2.64
CA TYR A 276 24.98 -1.46 4.04
C TYR A 276 25.81 -0.57 4.98
N LYS A 277 27.14 -0.58 4.83
CA LYS A 277 28.09 0.17 5.66
C LYS A 277 27.85 1.68 5.58
N HIS A 278 27.75 2.21 4.36
CA HIS A 278 27.48 3.64 4.11
C HIS A 278 26.07 4.04 4.53
N GLN A 279 25.08 3.21 4.25
CA GLN A 279 23.68 3.50 4.55
C GLN A 279 23.43 3.50 6.07
N LEU A 280 23.97 2.54 6.81
CA LEU A 280 23.89 2.52 8.28
C LEU A 280 24.73 3.63 8.93
N ASP A 281 25.92 3.95 8.43
CA ASP A 281 26.70 5.09 8.96
C ASP A 281 25.95 6.42 8.80
N ARG A 282 25.27 6.64 7.67
CA ARG A 282 24.42 7.82 7.44
C ARG A 282 23.21 7.84 8.39
N ILE A 283 22.51 6.71 8.53
CA ILE A 283 21.23 6.61 9.26
C ILE A 283 21.42 6.61 10.78
N MET A 284 22.49 5.96 11.29
CA MET A 284 22.84 5.92 12.71
C MET A 284 23.65 7.15 13.17
N GLY A 285 24.20 7.91 12.23
CA GLY A 285 24.91 9.18 12.44
C GLY A 285 24.05 10.42 12.18
N ASP A 286 24.68 11.51 11.72
CA ASP A 286 24.10 12.86 11.73
C ASP A 286 22.84 13.07 10.89
N ALA A 287 22.55 12.23 9.90
CA ALA A 287 21.32 12.39 9.11
C ALA A 287 20.08 11.87 9.87
N GLY A 288 20.25 10.87 10.74
CA GLY A 288 19.19 10.20 11.49
C GLY A 288 18.28 9.31 10.63
N MET A 289 17.38 8.61 11.30
CA MET A 289 16.40 7.71 10.69
C MET A 289 15.20 8.51 10.16
N ARG A 290 14.92 8.45 8.86
CA ARG A 290 13.62 8.84 8.29
C ARG A 290 12.73 7.61 8.25
N VAL A 291 11.48 7.72 8.68
CA VAL A 291 10.57 6.57 8.84
C VAL A 291 9.19 6.92 8.29
N THR A 292 8.61 6.05 7.47
CA THR A 292 7.19 6.11 7.08
C THR A 292 6.39 5.06 7.85
N MET A 293 5.14 5.38 8.18
CA MET A 293 4.27 4.55 9.02
C MET A 293 3.30 3.78 8.12
N ARG A 294 3.67 2.55 7.71
CA ARG A 294 2.81 1.73 6.85
C ARG A 294 1.63 1.20 7.66
N MET A 295 0.42 1.36 7.14
CA MET A 295 -0.80 0.83 7.71
C MET A 295 -0.73 -0.70 7.88
N ARG A 296 -1.34 -1.21 8.96
CA ARG A 296 -1.67 -2.63 9.15
C ARG A 296 -3.16 -2.79 9.42
N PHE A 297 -3.68 -4.01 9.31
CA PHE A 297 -4.97 -4.37 9.89
C PHE A 297 -4.81 -5.10 11.22
N THR A 298 -5.73 -4.83 12.14
CA THR A 298 -6.10 -5.79 13.18
C THR A 298 -7.25 -6.64 12.64
N CYS A 299 -7.04 -7.95 12.51
CA CYS A 299 -8.02 -8.89 11.98
C CYS A 299 -8.39 -9.91 13.07
N THR A 300 -9.66 -9.98 13.45
CA THR A 300 -10.16 -10.86 14.53
C THR A 300 -11.18 -11.85 13.98
N VAL A 301 -10.96 -13.14 14.22
CA VAL A 301 -11.91 -14.21 13.89
C VAL A 301 -12.90 -14.37 15.05
N TYR A 302 -14.20 -14.26 14.77
CA TYR A 302 -15.28 -14.54 15.70
C TYR A 302 -15.99 -15.82 15.30
N ARG A 303 -16.05 -16.79 16.21
CA ARG A 303 -16.73 -18.07 15.99
C ARG A 303 -18.22 -17.93 16.26
N ALA A 304 -19.04 -18.58 15.44
CA ALA A 304 -20.40 -18.87 15.85
C ALA A 304 -20.36 -19.68 17.16
N ALA A 305 -21.04 -19.22 18.21
CA ALA A 305 -21.24 -20.06 19.38
C ALA A 305 -22.00 -21.32 18.93
N ALA A 306 -21.41 -22.48 19.19
CA ALA A 306 -22.09 -23.75 18.94
C ALA A 306 -23.41 -23.75 19.72
N SER A 307 -24.52 -24.01 19.03
CA SER A 307 -25.75 -24.38 19.70
C SER A 307 -25.50 -25.71 20.41
N ASN A 308 -25.25 -25.65 21.73
CA ASN A 308 -24.98 -26.81 22.59
C ASN A 308 -26.22 -27.71 22.69
N SER A 309 -26.45 -28.47 21.62
CA SER A 309 -27.65 -29.25 21.35
C SER A 309 -27.43 -30.74 21.57
N SER A 310 -26.61 -31.09 22.58
CA SER A 310 -26.29 -32.49 22.91
C SER A 310 -25.69 -32.79 24.29
N SER A 311 -25.95 -32.02 25.38
CA SER A 311 -25.44 -32.40 26.72
C SER A 311 -26.11 -31.85 28.01
N SER A 312 -27.44 -31.69 28.08
CA SER A 312 -28.16 -31.86 29.38
C SER A 312 -29.68 -32.01 29.24
N LEU A 313 -30.20 -33.12 29.76
CA LEU A 313 -31.61 -33.26 30.18
C LEU A 313 -31.70 -32.92 31.68
N ASN A 314 -32.91 -32.53 32.13
CA ASN A 314 -33.32 -32.33 33.52
C ASN A 314 -32.88 -31.01 34.21
N ALA A 315 -33.77 -30.01 34.18
CA ALA A 315 -34.09 -29.15 35.33
C ALA A 315 -35.55 -28.66 35.21
N ALA A 316 -36.23 -28.44 36.32
CA ALA A 316 -37.69 -28.27 36.36
C ALA A 316 -38.16 -26.80 36.27
N ASN A 317 -39.41 -26.66 35.82
CA ASN A 317 -40.32 -25.51 35.88
C ASN A 317 -39.98 -24.38 36.87
N THR A 318 -39.89 -23.15 36.37
CA THR A 318 -40.46 -21.97 37.03
C THR A 318 -40.91 -20.96 35.96
N SER A 319 -42.01 -20.23 36.20
CA SER A 319 -42.52 -19.18 35.30
C SER A 319 -41.87 -17.82 35.59
N ASP A 320 -42.23 -16.84 34.75
CA ASP A 320 -42.11 -15.39 34.98
C ASP A 320 -40.73 -14.74 34.86
N SER A 321 -40.32 -14.49 33.60
CA SER A 321 -39.80 -13.18 33.19
C SER A 321 -39.93 -12.95 31.69
N VAL A 322 -40.61 -11.87 31.29
CA VAL A 322 -40.67 -11.41 29.89
C VAL A 322 -39.51 -10.46 29.63
N CYS A 323 -38.40 -10.98 29.10
CA CYS A 323 -37.30 -10.17 28.61
C CYS A 323 -37.47 -9.88 27.10
N PRO A 324 -37.25 -8.64 26.63
CA PRO A 324 -37.38 -8.32 25.21
C PRO A 324 -36.29 -8.98 24.36
N VAL A 325 -36.64 -9.40 23.14
CA VAL A 325 -35.75 -10.18 22.27
C VAL A 325 -34.75 -9.28 21.54
N THR A 326 -33.52 -9.23 22.05
CA THR A 326 -32.32 -8.72 21.33
C THR A 326 -31.22 -9.78 21.32
N SER A 327 -31.59 -11.02 21.00
CA SER A 327 -30.68 -12.19 20.98
C SER A 327 -29.74 -12.18 19.77
N ASN A 328 -28.75 -11.28 19.77
CA ASN A 328 -27.52 -11.54 19.03
C ASN A 328 -26.89 -12.82 19.61
N PRO A 329 -26.63 -13.87 18.81
CA PRO A 329 -25.93 -15.04 19.31
C PRO A 329 -24.52 -14.61 19.74
N THR A 330 -24.15 -14.91 20.98
CA THR A 330 -22.89 -14.46 21.60
C THR A 330 -21.69 -15.12 20.91
N LYS A 331 -21.20 -14.51 19.82
CA LYS A 331 -20.04 -15.02 19.09
C LYS A 331 -18.80 -15.01 19.99
N ILE A 332 -17.99 -16.05 19.86
CA ILE A 332 -16.81 -16.26 20.69
C ILE A 332 -15.61 -15.65 19.96
N GLU A 333 -14.93 -14.69 20.60
CA GLU A 333 -13.69 -14.12 20.07
C GLU A 333 -12.60 -15.20 20.02
N GLY A 334 -12.01 -15.40 18.84
CA GLY A 334 -10.98 -16.39 18.56
C GLY A 334 -9.63 -15.74 18.27
N GLU A 335 -8.95 -16.21 17.24
CA GLU A 335 -7.63 -15.68 16.88
C GLU A 335 -7.69 -14.22 16.39
N THR A 336 -6.79 -13.37 16.89
CA THR A 336 -6.56 -12.00 16.39
C THR A 336 -5.12 -11.87 15.87
N HIS A 337 -4.97 -11.28 14.70
CA HIS A 337 -3.68 -11.11 14.01
C HIS A 337 -3.47 -9.69 13.46
N GLU A 338 -2.22 -9.26 13.48
CA GLU A 338 -1.75 -7.99 12.90
C GLU A 338 -1.11 -8.24 11.53
N VAL A 339 -1.66 -7.60 10.49
CA VAL A 339 -1.47 -7.94 9.07
C VAL A 339 -0.92 -6.75 8.30
N LEU A 340 0.16 -6.91 7.53
CA LEU A 340 0.81 -5.79 6.81
C LEU A 340 0.32 -5.61 5.37
N ASN A 341 0.10 -6.69 4.64
CA ASN A 341 -0.38 -6.67 3.27
C ASN A 341 -1.90 -6.90 3.21
N GLU A 342 -2.34 -8.14 3.43
CA GLU A 342 -3.71 -8.54 3.13
C GLU A 342 -4.27 -9.65 4.03
N LEU A 343 -5.57 -9.52 4.32
CA LEU A 343 -6.43 -10.64 4.70
C LEU A 343 -7.02 -11.25 3.42
N VAL A 344 -6.95 -12.56 3.29
CA VAL A 344 -7.57 -13.30 2.18
C VAL A 344 -8.59 -14.27 2.78
N ILE A 345 -9.81 -14.27 2.24
CA ILE A 345 -10.83 -15.30 2.53
C ILE A 345 -11.19 -16.01 1.23
N ASP A 346 -10.97 -17.33 1.17
CA ASP A 346 -11.09 -18.14 -0.04
C ASP A 346 -11.89 -19.44 0.18
N ARG A 347 -12.44 -20.05 -0.89
CA ARG A 347 -13.24 -21.29 -0.83
C ARG A 347 -12.45 -22.56 -0.45
N GLY A 348 -11.13 -22.49 -0.38
CA GLY A 348 -10.25 -23.61 -0.07
C GLY A 348 -10.34 -24.74 -1.11
N PRO A 349 -10.33 -26.01 -0.68
CA PRO A 349 -10.48 -27.15 -1.58
C PRO A 349 -11.92 -27.38 -2.06
N SER A 350 -12.88 -26.52 -1.67
CA SER A 350 -14.27 -26.62 -2.16
C SER A 350 -14.33 -26.41 -3.67
N SER A 351 -15.08 -27.25 -4.37
CA SER A 351 -15.46 -27.03 -5.78
C SER A 351 -16.63 -26.06 -5.94
N TYR A 352 -17.30 -25.69 -4.84
CA TYR A 352 -18.36 -24.68 -4.85
C TYR A 352 -17.79 -23.28 -4.59
N ILE A 353 -18.35 -22.31 -5.31
CA ILE A 353 -18.11 -20.87 -5.16
C ILE A 353 -18.33 -20.44 -3.71
N SER A 354 -17.46 -19.59 -3.16
CA SER A 354 -17.63 -19.02 -1.82
C SER A 354 -18.80 -18.04 -1.81
N SER A 355 -19.71 -18.21 -0.84
CA SER A 355 -20.73 -17.21 -0.54
C SER A 355 -20.42 -16.56 0.81
N LEU A 356 -20.23 -15.25 0.81
CA LEU A 356 -19.83 -14.46 1.99
C LEU A 356 -20.68 -13.19 2.04
N ASP A 357 -21.14 -12.80 3.22
CA ASP A 357 -21.82 -11.53 3.43
C ASP A 357 -20.84 -10.49 3.98
N LEU A 358 -20.63 -9.40 3.22
CA LEU A 358 -19.76 -8.30 3.63
C LEU A 358 -20.59 -7.16 4.22
N TYR A 359 -20.27 -6.80 5.45
CA TYR A 359 -20.81 -5.64 6.15
C TYR A 359 -19.72 -4.58 6.33
N ALA A 360 -20.13 -3.30 6.33
CA ALA A 360 -19.30 -2.17 6.72
C ALA A 360 -20.07 -1.36 7.77
N ASN A 361 -19.46 -1.15 8.95
CA ASN A 361 -20.10 -0.53 10.11
C ASN A 361 -21.50 -1.15 10.39
N ASP A 362 -21.55 -2.48 10.48
CA ASP A 362 -22.74 -3.35 10.62
C ASP A 362 -23.81 -3.29 9.51
N SER A 363 -23.70 -2.38 8.53
CA SER A 363 -24.60 -2.33 7.37
C SER A 363 -24.15 -3.30 6.26
N LEU A 364 -25.07 -4.08 5.69
CA LEU A 364 -24.75 -5.04 4.61
C LEU A 364 -24.40 -4.27 3.32
N VAL A 365 -23.16 -4.43 2.84
CA VAL A 365 -22.66 -3.81 1.61
C VAL A 365 -22.99 -4.67 0.40
N THR A 366 -22.68 -5.97 0.45
CA THR A 366 -22.92 -6.89 -0.66
C THR A 366 -22.85 -8.35 -0.21
N ARG A 367 -23.50 -9.24 -0.97
CA ARG A 367 -23.31 -10.69 -0.90
C ARG A 367 -22.33 -11.10 -1.99
N ILE A 368 -21.17 -11.57 -1.57
CA ILE A 368 -20.09 -12.04 -2.42
C ILE A 368 -20.45 -13.43 -2.95
N SER A 369 -20.23 -13.63 -4.25
CA SER A 369 -20.26 -14.94 -4.92
C SER A 369 -19.02 -15.01 -5.81
N ALA A 370 -17.95 -15.60 -5.27
CA ALA A 370 -16.60 -15.53 -5.82
C ALA A 370 -15.74 -16.73 -5.36
N ASP A 371 -14.55 -16.92 -5.92
CA ASP A 371 -13.57 -17.86 -5.33
C ASP A 371 -13.07 -17.35 -3.96
N GLY A 372 -13.11 -16.03 -3.76
CA GLY A 372 -12.78 -15.38 -2.49
C GLY A 372 -12.81 -13.86 -2.54
N ILE A 373 -12.30 -13.24 -1.47
CA ILE A 373 -12.12 -11.80 -1.31
C ILE A 373 -10.77 -11.52 -0.64
N ILE A 374 -10.10 -10.48 -1.11
CA ILE A 374 -8.91 -9.89 -0.51
C ILE A 374 -9.32 -8.54 0.10
N LEU A 375 -9.00 -8.35 1.38
CA LEU A 375 -9.00 -7.04 2.04
C LEU A 375 -7.54 -6.66 2.28
N SER A 376 -7.07 -5.63 1.56
CA SER A 376 -5.65 -5.27 1.45
C SER A 376 -5.39 -3.87 1.97
N THR A 377 -4.27 -3.69 2.67
CA THR A 377 -3.75 -2.36 3.01
C THR A 377 -3.21 -1.68 1.74
N PRO A 378 -2.87 -0.37 1.78
CA PRO A 378 -2.12 0.29 0.72
C PRO A 378 -0.76 -0.37 0.44
N THR A 379 -0.17 -1.05 1.44
CA THR A 379 1.08 -1.82 1.27
C THR A 379 0.84 -3.18 0.61
N GLY A 380 -0.30 -3.83 0.85
CA GLY A 380 -0.73 -5.03 0.11
C GLY A 380 -1.15 -4.75 -1.34
N SER A 381 -1.34 -3.48 -1.73
CA SER A 381 -1.75 -3.09 -3.10
C SER A 381 -0.78 -3.55 -4.19
N THR A 382 0.48 -3.82 -3.83
CA THR A 382 1.54 -4.37 -4.69
C THR A 382 1.73 -5.89 -4.57
N ALA A 383 0.94 -6.56 -3.72
CA ALA A 383 1.03 -7.98 -3.40
C ALA A 383 -0.13 -8.76 -4.04
N TYR A 384 -0.85 -9.63 -3.32
CA TYR A 384 -1.83 -10.52 -3.94
C TYR A 384 -3.05 -9.75 -4.48
N SER A 385 -3.38 -8.61 -3.87
CA SER A 385 -4.39 -7.68 -4.42
C SER A 385 -4.06 -7.24 -5.86
N LEU A 386 -2.79 -7.03 -6.21
CA LEU A 386 -2.40 -6.65 -7.58
C LEU A 386 -2.71 -7.77 -8.58
N SER A 387 -2.36 -9.01 -8.22
CA SER A 387 -2.59 -10.20 -9.07
C SER A 387 -4.07 -10.50 -9.28
N ALA A 388 -4.94 -10.10 -8.35
CA ALA A 388 -6.39 -10.19 -8.47
C ALA A 388 -7.04 -8.95 -9.16
N GLY A 389 -6.24 -8.05 -9.73
CA GLY A 389 -6.72 -6.88 -10.49
C GLY A 389 -7.05 -5.64 -9.66
N GLY A 390 -6.65 -5.60 -8.38
CA GLY A 390 -6.76 -4.42 -7.53
C GLY A 390 -5.77 -3.30 -7.92
N SER A 391 -6.14 -2.07 -7.61
CA SER A 391 -5.36 -0.87 -7.95
C SER A 391 -4.10 -0.71 -7.08
N LEU A 392 -3.03 -0.16 -7.67
CA LEU A 392 -1.82 0.27 -6.95
C LEU A 392 -2.11 1.55 -6.15
N VAL A 393 -1.80 1.55 -4.85
CA VAL A 393 -2.08 2.67 -3.92
C VAL A 393 -0.83 3.05 -3.14
N HIS A 394 -0.58 4.36 -3.00
CA HIS A 394 0.61 4.86 -2.29
C HIS A 394 0.52 4.53 -0.78
N PRO A 395 1.60 4.09 -0.10
CA PRO A 395 1.53 3.58 1.27
C PRO A 395 1.08 4.58 2.35
N GLU A 396 1.11 5.88 2.02
CA GLU A 396 0.70 6.99 2.90
C GLU A 396 -0.78 7.40 2.71
N ILE A 397 -1.52 6.76 1.80
CA ILE A 397 -2.97 7.00 1.62
C ILE A 397 -3.75 6.14 2.62
N PRO A 398 -4.50 6.71 3.57
CA PRO A 398 -5.32 5.94 4.51
C PRO A 398 -6.54 5.34 3.77
N ALA A 399 -6.48 4.03 3.47
CA ALA A 399 -7.54 3.33 2.75
C ALA A 399 -7.51 1.81 2.97
N ILE A 400 -8.66 1.17 2.79
CA ILE A 400 -8.83 -0.29 2.70
C ILE A 400 -9.14 -0.65 1.26
N LEU A 401 -8.31 -1.49 0.63
CA LEU A 401 -8.59 -2.02 -0.70
C LEU A 401 -9.43 -3.28 -0.56
N LEU A 402 -10.50 -3.37 -1.34
CA LEU A 402 -11.32 -4.56 -1.51
C LEU A 402 -11.11 -5.08 -2.92
N THR A 403 -10.67 -6.33 -3.06
CA THR A 403 -10.41 -6.96 -4.36
C THR A 403 -11.03 -8.37 -4.38
N PRO A 404 -12.05 -8.64 -5.22
CA PRO A 404 -12.64 -9.97 -5.33
C PRO A 404 -11.76 -10.94 -6.12
N ILE A 405 -11.73 -12.20 -5.73
CA ILE A 405 -11.02 -13.27 -6.45
C ILE A 405 -12.03 -13.99 -7.34
N CYS A 406 -11.91 -13.82 -8.67
CA CYS A 406 -12.79 -14.44 -9.67
C CYS A 406 -14.30 -14.34 -9.33
N PRO A 407 -14.87 -13.12 -9.24
CA PRO A 407 -16.29 -12.94 -8.92
C PRO A 407 -17.21 -13.48 -10.02
N HIS A 408 -18.25 -14.19 -9.64
CA HIS A 408 -19.27 -14.74 -10.55
C HIS A 408 -20.36 -13.70 -10.92
N THR A 409 -20.03 -12.41 -10.84
CA THR A 409 -20.86 -11.29 -11.29
C THR A 409 -19.99 -10.18 -11.88
N LEU A 410 -20.39 -9.68 -13.06
CA LEU A 410 -19.63 -8.68 -13.83
C LEU A 410 -19.62 -7.28 -13.19
N SER A 411 -20.50 -7.03 -12.21
CA SER A 411 -20.62 -5.75 -11.51
C SER A 411 -19.70 -5.62 -10.29
N PHE A 412 -19.24 -6.73 -9.70
CA PHE A 412 -18.41 -6.68 -8.49
C PHE A 412 -16.94 -6.45 -8.84
N ARG A 413 -16.58 -5.17 -8.92
CA ARG A 413 -15.23 -4.69 -9.22
C ARG A 413 -14.44 -4.39 -7.93
N PRO A 414 -13.09 -4.27 -7.99
CA PRO A 414 -12.31 -3.79 -6.87
C PRO A 414 -12.76 -2.39 -6.42
N MET A 415 -12.68 -2.13 -5.12
CA MET A 415 -13.10 -0.86 -4.50
C MET A 415 -12.05 -0.36 -3.52
N ILE A 416 -12.03 0.96 -3.28
CA ILE A 416 -11.19 1.60 -2.27
C ILE A 416 -12.13 2.23 -1.23
N LEU A 417 -11.97 1.82 0.03
CA LEU A 417 -12.79 2.19 1.17
C LEU A 417 -11.95 2.99 2.19
N ASN A 418 -12.61 3.65 3.13
CA ASN A 418 -11.97 4.49 4.15
C ASN A 418 -11.35 3.64 5.28
N ASP A 419 -10.18 3.99 5.79
CA ASP A 419 -9.49 3.25 6.87
C ASP A 419 -10.25 3.27 8.21
N SER A 420 -11.08 4.28 8.43
CA SER A 420 -11.98 4.37 9.59
C SER A 420 -13.20 3.42 9.53
N MET A 421 -13.39 2.64 8.45
CA MET A 421 -14.46 1.65 8.37
C MET A 421 -14.09 0.34 9.05
N GLU A 422 -15.03 -0.19 9.83
CA GLU A 422 -14.99 -1.58 10.29
C GLU A 422 -15.63 -2.48 9.22
N LEU A 423 -14.84 -3.38 8.63
CA LEU A 423 -15.34 -4.36 7.67
C LEU A 423 -15.52 -5.71 8.36
N LYS A 424 -16.64 -6.39 8.08
CA LYS A 424 -16.97 -7.67 8.69
C LYS A 424 -17.42 -8.64 7.61
N VAL A 425 -16.64 -9.69 7.39
CA VAL A 425 -16.94 -10.75 6.40
C VAL A 425 -17.50 -11.96 7.14
N SER A 426 -18.76 -12.26 6.90
CA SER A 426 -19.50 -13.35 7.55
C SER A 426 -19.72 -14.51 6.60
N VAL A 427 -19.51 -15.74 7.06
CA VAL A 427 -19.93 -16.95 6.35
C VAL A 427 -21.42 -17.18 6.65
N PRO A 428 -22.34 -17.17 5.67
CA PRO A 428 -23.77 -17.32 5.92
C PRO A 428 -24.09 -18.62 6.67
N THR A 429 -24.99 -18.55 7.65
CA THR A 429 -25.45 -19.74 8.42
C THR A 429 -26.21 -20.76 7.58
N LYS A 430 -26.64 -20.38 6.37
CA LYS A 430 -27.29 -21.23 5.36
C LYS A 430 -26.48 -21.16 4.07
N GLY A 431 -25.54 -22.09 3.89
CA GLY A 431 -24.62 -22.13 2.75
C GLY A 431 -24.12 -23.54 2.45
N ARG A 432 -23.41 -23.71 1.32
CA ARG A 432 -22.77 -24.97 0.92
C ARG A 432 -21.25 -24.87 1.08
N GLY A 433 -20.77 -25.27 2.27
CA GLY A 433 -19.36 -25.18 2.65
C GLY A 433 -19.06 -23.91 3.47
N GLY A 434 -17.92 -23.95 4.15
CA GLY A 434 -17.33 -22.78 4.83
C GLY A 434 -16.29 -22.09 3.95
N GLY A 435 -15.39 -21.34 4.58
CA GLY A 435 -14.25 -20.70 3.92
C GLY A 435 -12.93 -21.00 4.61
N PHE A 436 -11.85 -20.46 4.07
CA PHE A 436 -10.55 -20.39 4.74
C PHE A 436 -10.08 -18.93 4.76
N VAL A 437 -9.62 -18.46 5.91
CA VAL A 437 -9.00 -17.15 6.07
C VAL A 437 -7.48 -17.30 6.18
N SER A 438 -6.71 -16.36 5.64
CA SER A 438 -5.26 -16.25 5.84
C SER A 438 -4.79 -14.80 5.93
N PHE A 439 -3.65 -14.60 6.57
CA PHE A 439 -3.13 -13.33 7.06
C PHE A 439 -1.68 -13.18 6.58
N ASP A 440 -1.36 -12.24 5.68
CA ASP A 440 -0.04 -12.12 5.03
C ASP A 440 0.44 -13.47 4.41
N GLY A 441 -0.49 -14.24 3.83
CA GLY A 441 -0.25 -15.58 3.28
C GLY A 441 0.07 -16.68 4.32
N LYS A 442 -0.19 -16.43 5.61
CA LYS A 442 0.09 -17.32 6.75
C LYS A 442 -1.16 -17.52 7.61
N GLY A 443 -1.02 -18.30 8.69
CA GLY A 443 -2.07 -18.47 9.70
C GLY A 443 -3.39 -18.97 9.12
N ARG A 444 -3.35 -19.92 8.16
CA ARG A 444 -4.56 -20.33 7.44
C ARG A 444 -5.52 -21.05 8.38
N ILE A 445 -6.67 -20.45 8.62
CA ILE A 445 -7.70 -20.90 9.55
C ILE A 445 -8.96 -21.25 8.75
N GLN A 446 -9.62 -22.35 9.08
CA GLN A 446 -10.92 -22.69 8.52
C GLN A 446 -12.03 -21.89 9.22
N LEU A 447 -13.00 -21.38 8.44
CA LEU A 447 -14.20 -20.69 8.91
C LEU A 447 -15.42 -21.62 8.78
N GLY A 448 -16.18 -21.78 9.86
CA GLY A 448 -17.46 -22.50 9.88
C GLY A 448 -18.64 -21.66 9.37
N LEU A 449 -19.82 -22.27 9.28
CA LEU A 449 -21.06 -21.53 8.97
C LEU A 449 -21.43 -20.62 10.15
N GLY A 450 -21.60 -19.32 9.90
CA GLY A 450 -21.86 -18.31 10.92
C GLY A 450 -20.61 -17.71 11.58
N ASP A 451 -19.41 -18.24 11.32
CA ASP A 451 -18.16 -17.56 11.67
C ASP A 451 -18.03 -16.26 10.88
N GLU A 452 -17.37 -15.26 11.47
CA GLU A 452 -17.06 -14.00 10.79
C GLU A 452 -15.63 -13.55 11.09
N VAL A 453 -15.09 -12.71 10.21
CA VAL A 453 -13.80 -12.05 10.43
C VAL A 453 -14.02 -10.55 10.35
N VAL A 454 -13.65 -9.85 11.43
CA VAL A 454 -13.70 -8.40 11.55
C VAL A 454 -12.31 -7.83 11.23
N VAL A 455 -12.26 -6.81 10.39
CA VAL A 455 -11.06 -6.13 9.91
C VAL A 455 -11.18 -4.64 10.21
N ARG A 456 -10.18 -4.11 10.90
CA ARG A 456 -10.08 -2.69 11.30
C ARG A 456 -8.67 -2.17 10.99
N ALA A 457 -8.53 -0.87 10.75
CA ALA A 457 -7.22 -0.23 10.74
C ALA A 457 -6.51 -0.43 12.10
N SER A 458 -5.27 -0.88 12.06
CA SER A 458 -4.50 -1.21 13.26
C SER A 458 -4.01 0.02 14.02
N LYS A 459 -4.04 -0.07 15.35
CA LYS A 459 -3.39 0.88 16.28
C LYS A 459 -1.86 0.75 16.30
N TYR A 460 -1.31 -0.26 15.62
CA TYR A 460 0.11 -0.60 15.56
C TYR A 460 0.60 -0.64 14.10
N PRO A 461 0.81 0.51 13.44
CA PRO A 461 1.42 0.57 12.11
C PRO A 461 2.85 0.01 12.10
N PHE A 462 3.36 -0.29 10.91
CA PHE A 462 4.68 -0.88 10.66
C PHE A 462 5.68 0.22 10.22
N PRO A 463 6.60 0.68 11.09
CA PRO A 463 7.49 1.80 10.78
C PRO A 463 8.62 1.32 9.86
N THR A 464 8.65 1.80 8.61
CA THR A 464 9.65 1.44 7.60
C THR A 464 10.67 2.56 7.46
N VAL A 465 11.96 2.27 7.60
CA VAL A 465 13.05 3.23 7.39
C VAL A 465 13.15 3.56 5.90
N LEU A 466 13.09 4.84 5.55
CA LEU A 466 13.16 5.34 4.18
C LEU A 466 14.62 5.50 3.71
N SER A 467 14.92 4.94 2.54
CA SER A 467 16.17 5.15 1.81
C SER A 467 16.18 6.52 1.12
N GLN A 468 15.09 6.86 0.42
CA GLN A 468 14.95 8.09 -0.36
C GLN A 468 13.55 8.69 -0.25
N PRO A 469 13.36 10.02 -0.43
CA PRO A 469 12.04 10.56 -0.77
C PRO A 469 11.60 9.98 -2.12
N MET A 470 10.33 9.59 -2.27
CA MET A 470 9.74 8.97 -3.48
C MET A 470 10.08 7.49 -3.76
N GLU A 471 10.72 6.77 -2.83
CA GLU A 471 11.19 5.38 -3.07
C GLU A 471 10.12 4.35 -3.53
N TRP A 472 8.84 4.62 -3.30
CA TRP A 472 7.73 3.79 -3.81
C TRP A 472 7.60 3.84 -5.34
N PHE A 473 7.79 5.03 -5.95
CA PHE A 473 7.79 5.18 -7.41
C PHE A 473 9.02 4.50 -8.03
N ASP A 474 10.16 4.55 -7.35
CA ASP A 474 11.36 3.83 -7.78
C ASP A 474 11.12 2.31 -7.71
N ALA A 475 10.51 1.81 -6.64
CA ALA A 475 10.17 0.39 -6.50
C ALA A 475 9.20 -0.07 -7.61
N ILE A 476 8.15 0.71 -7.88
CA ILE A 476 7.22 0.46 -8.98
C ILE A 476 7.92 0.44 -10.34
N SER A 477 8.78 1.41 -10.63
CA SER A 477 9.47 1.51 -11.92
C SER A 477 10.48 0.37 -12.11
N ARG A 478 11.18 -0.05 -11.04
CA ARG A 478 12.08 -1.21 -11.06
C ARG A 478 11.35 -2.54 -11.22
N THR A 479 10.27 -2.76 -10.48
CA THR A 479 9.64 -4.08 -10.34
C THR A 479 8.56 -4.34 -11.38
N LEU A 480 7.80 -3.32 -11.79
CA LEU A 480 6.73 -3.43 -12.79
C LEU A 480 7.15 -2.88 -14.17
N ARG A 481 8.36 -2.33 -14.31
CA ARG A 481 8.80 -1.58 -15.51
C ARG A 481 7.85 -0.44 -15.91
N TRP A 482 7.14 0.14 -14.93
CA TRP A 482 6.23 1.27 -15.17
C TRP A 482 6.98 2.40 -15.90
N ASN A 483 6.38 2.96 -16.96
CA ASN A 483 6.95 3.94 -17.90
C ASN A 483 8.15 3.48 -18.75
N THR A 484 8.60 2.22 -18.65
CA THR A 484 9.61 1.66 -19.58
C THR A 484 8.91 1.27 -20.88
N ARG A 485 8.92 2.15 -21.89
CA ARG A 485 8.44 1.82 -23.23
C ARG A 485 9.44 0.85 -23.88
N ALA A 486 8.97 -0.35 -24.25
CA ALA A 486 9.82 -1.40 -24.81
C ALA A 486 10.28 -1.13 -26.26
N ALA A 487 9.58 -0.24 -26.94
CA ALA A 487 10.08 0.56 -28.04
C ALA A 487 9.67 2.00 -27.77
N ASP A 488 10.53 2.97 -28.07
CA ASP A 488 10.03 4.29 -28.40
C ASP A 488 9.12 4.10 -29.62
N GLN A 489 7.83 4.41 -29.43
CA GLN A 489 6.87 4.46 -30.52
C GLN A 489 7.42 5.50 -31.49
N LYS A 490 7.98 5.04 -32.62
CA LYS A 490 8.49 5.93 -33.67
C LYS A 490 7.43 7.00 -33.89
N ASP A 491 7.81 8.27 -33.78
CA ASP A 491 6.99 9.35 -34.30
C ASP A 491 6.62 9.00 -35.74
N TRP A 492 5.42 9.40 -36.17
CA TRP A 492 5.03 9.31 -37.56
C TRP A 492 5.85 10.34 -38.36
N ALA A 493 7.12 9.98 -38.59
CA ALA A 493 7.94 10.59 -39.61
C ALA A 493 7.20 10.37 -40.93
N GLY A 494 6.65 11.46 -41.47
CA GLY A 494 6.11 11.46 -42.82
C GLY A 494 7.18 11.00 -43.81
N ARG A 495 6.74 10.58 -45.00
CA ARG A 495 7.64 10.16 -46.08
C ARG A 495 8.53 11.31 -46.54
N ASP A 496 9.69 11.46 -45.91
CA ASP A 496 10.85 12.10 -46.53
C ASP A 496 11.66 10.99 -47.21
N ALA A 497 11.83 11.11 -48.54
CA ALA A 497 12.71 10.26 -49.34
C ALA A 497 14.18 10.65 -49.03
N ASP A 498 15.17 9.76 -49.16
CA ASP A 498 15.72 9.33 -50.44
C ASP A 498 16.59 8.06 -50.30
N ASP A 499 17.21 7.64 -51.41
CA ASP A 499 18.23 6.57 -51.56
C ASP A 499 17.76 5.15 -51.12
N LYS A 500 17.16 4.35 -52.01
CA LYS A 500 17.71 3.68 -53.23
C LYS A 500 18.80 2.66 -52.94
N ASP A 501 18.58 1.44 -53.43
CA ASP A 501 19.50 0.67 -54.27
C ASP A 501 18.76 -0.56 -54.79
N ASP A 502 18.50 -0.60 -56.11
CA ASP A 502 18.06 -1.80 -56.86
C ASP A 502 18.65 -1.69 -58.27
N GLU A 503 19.26 -2.76 -58.77
CA GLU A 503 20.30 -2.69 -59.81
C GLU A 503 19.87 -3.32 -61.15
N PHE A 504 19.58 -2.45 -62.13
CA PHE A 504 19.47 -2.68 -63.59
C PHE A 504 18.40 -3.67 -64.14
N ASP A 505 17.85 -3.30 -65.31
CA ASP A 505 17.75 -4.25 -66.43
C ASP A 505 17.86 -3.48 -67.77
N GLU A 506 18.30 -4.15 -68.85
CA GLU A 506 18.54 -3.52 -70.16
C GLU A 506 17.31 -3.56 -71.10
N ASP A 507 16.50 -2.50 -71.16
CA ASP A 507 15.89 -2.11 -72.45
C ASP A 507 15.35 -0.65 -72.48
N GLY A 508 15.60 0.06 -73.58
CA GLY A 508 15.46 1.52 -73.67
C GLY A 508 14.05 2.04 -73.96
N ALA A 509 13.13 2.03 -73.00
CA ALA A 509 11.77 2.59 -73.15
C ALA A 509 11.27 3.40 -71.95
N ALA A 510 11.26 4.74 -72.07
CA ALA A 510 10.77 5.62 -71.01
C ALA A 510 9.22 5.66 -70.94
N LYS A 511 8.66 5.45 -69.75
CA LYS A 511 7.25 5.76 -69.41
C LYS A 511 7.13 6.37 -68.01
N GLY A 512 6.10 7.20 -67.84
CA GLY A 512 5.98 8.13 -66.72
C GLY A 512 5.80 7.48 -65.34
N SER A 513 6.18 8.23 -64.31
CA SER A 513 5.97 7.92 -62.91
C SER A 513 4.49 7.66 -62.60
N LYS A 514 4.15 6.44 -62.15
CA LYS A 514 2.91 6.20 -61.41
C LYS A 514 3.05 6.79 -60.01
N GLU A 515 2.04 7.51 -59.56
CA GLU A 515 1.83 7.78 -58.13
C GLU A 515 1.44 6.47 -57.41
N PRO A 516 1.70 6.33 -56.09
CA PRO A 516 1.27 5.16 -55.35
C PRO A 516 -0.26 5.12 -55.23
N GLU A 517 -0.85 4.13 -55.91
CA GLU A 517 -2.28 3.79 -55.90
C GLU A 517 -2.77 3.60 -54.44
N PHE A 518 -3.83 4.33 -54.03
CA PHE A 518 -4.41 4.22 -52.70
C PHE A 518 -5.48 3.10 -52.69
N ASP A 519 -5.14 1.97 -52.08
CA ASP A 519 -5.95 0.75 -52.01
C ASP A 519 -7.09 0.84 -50.97
N ILE A 520 -7.96 1.86 -51.09
CA ILE A 520 -9.17 2.05 -50.27
C ILE A 520 -10.31 2.62 -51.13
N ASP A 521 -11.13 1.75 -51.68
CA ASP A 521 -12.36 2.13 -52.37
C ASP A 521 -13.42 2.66 -51.38
N PHE A 522 -13.83 3.91 -51.58
CA PHE A 522 -15.05 4.49 -51.01
C PHE A 522 -16.03 4.78 -52.15
N GLU A 523 -16.76 3.77 -52.61
CA GLU A 523 -17.86 3.98 -53.57
C GLU A 523 -19.11 4.53 -52.85
N ASP A 524 -19.53 5.74 -53.25
CA ASP A 524 -20.72 6.42 -52.75
C ASP A 524 -22.02 5.82 -53.35
N GLU A 525 -22.58 4.76 -52.75
CA GLU A 525 -23.99 4.37 -53.03
C GLU A 525 -24.98 5.29 -52.28
N MET A 526 -25.08 6.54 -52.74
CA MET A 526 -26.11 7.50 -52.31
C MET A 526 -27.18 7.72 -53.39
N ASP A 527 -28.14 6.79 -53.50
CA ASP A 527 -29.58 7.12 -53.54
C ASP A 527 -30.49 5.89 -53.76
N SER A 528 -31.17 5.45 -52.70
CA SER A 528 -32.55 4.96 -52.84
C SER A 528 -33.41 5.44 -51.67
N VAL A 529 -34.41 6.24 -52.01
CA VAL A 529 -35.17 7.08 -51.07
C VAL A 529 -36.45 6.37 -50.58
N ARG A 530 -36.78 6.62 -49.30
CA ARG A 530 -38.11 6.55 -48.59
C ARG A 530 -38.51 5.34 -47.73
N ASP A 531 -39.05 5.76 -46.58
CA ASP A 531 -40.11 5.18 -45.73
C ASP A 531 -39.76 3.94 -44.88
N SER A 532 -39.99 3.92 -43.57
CA SER A 532 -41.09 4.56 -42.82
C SER A 532 -40.76 4.83 -41.35
N GLY A 533 -41.55 5.70 -40.69
CA GLY A 533 -41.40 6.05 -39.27
C GLY A 533 -42.58 5.60 -38.40
N TYR A 534 -42.69 6.20 -37.19
CA TYR A 534 -43.67 5.89 -36.12
C TYR A 534 -43.48 4.51 -35.43
N SER A 535 -43.68 4.35 -34.11
CA SER A 535 -44.01 5.30 -33.05
C SER A 535 -43.67 4.74 -31.65
N GLY A 536 -43.85 5.56 -30.60
CA GLY A 536 -43.88 5.11 -29.21
C GLY A 536 -45.18 5.49 -28.50
N SER A 537 -45.48 4.75 -27.42
CA SER A 537 -46.58 4.94 -26.44
C SER A 537 -48.03 4.69 -26.88
N SER A 538 -48.66 3.65 -26.30
CA SER A 538 -49.78 3.84 -25.34
C SER A 538 -50.18 2.54 -24.60
N SER A 539 -50.20 2.63 -23.27
CA SER A 539 -51.03 1.96 -22.24
C SER A 539 -51.95 0.77 -22.57
N THR A 540 -51.83 -0.30 -21.78
CA THR A 540 -52.84 -0.74 -20.76
C THR A 540 -52.32 -1.97 -19.99
N ALA A 541 -52.64 -2.19 -18.71
CA ALA A 541 -53.42 -1.39 -17.75
C ALA A 541 -52.72 -1.33 -16.38
#